data_AF-A0A832QWU4-F1
#
_entry.id   AF-A0A832QWU4-F1
#
_cell.length_a   1.000
_cell.length_b   1.000
_cell.length_c   1.000
_cell.angle_alpha   90.00
_cell.angle_beta   90.00
_cell.angle_gamma   90.00
#
_symmetry.space_group_name_H-M   'P 1'
#
loop_
_entity.id
_entity.type
_entity.pdbx_description
1 polymer ?
#
loop_
_entity_poly.entity_id
_entity_poly.type
_entity_poly.pdbx_seq_one_letter_code
_entity_poly.pdbx_strand_id
1 'polypeptide(L)'
;AWGAPEADPAAADGAFHFAAVRRGHALVALQPERGQLQLREDDYHDLTRTPRHHYVAFYLWLRSQGLHALVHVGAHGTLEWLPGKAVALGPDCWPQALLGELPVIYPFIVNDPGEAAQAKRRIGAVTLGHVPPPLLQAALPEALAGLERLLDEYATADGLDPSRRTRLIAAIRQAAQAAGVEDDLAIPAGASAAEAIPRIDRFVCDLKESRFGDGLHVYGAAAGEAAGLLAALDGRRVEPGPSGSPARGCGDVLPTGRNLFAVDPRAVPTRAAHAQGVKLAEELLRAHLQDHGDWPRGLVVDLWGSASMRTAGEEFAMALHLAGLAPVWDGTTGRVTGVEVVPLALLGRPRIDVTLRVSGLFRDIFPGLAGLFELGAEALAAREETAADNPYLSSRAPRVFGPRPGSYGLGMGDVAGDLSDAGRQAAGLAWLAGSEWVVDGAEGRRDRAALESRLAGADAVVHVQDLAETDLLMAPDFAAHQAGVLAARAALGLPDAAAWHLDSSRVEAPRARPLGAEIARVVRARAANPDWAAGMMRHGFRGGAEIAATLDNLAAFAQLTRSVPGHLFDLYHEATLGRDEVVAFLDAENPQALAMLRARFDALRAAGLWRGLRNSTGGERL
;
A
#
# COMPACT_ATOMS: atom_id res chain seq x y z
N ALA A 1 -16.02 22.09 -18.32
CA ALA A 1 -16.18 20.79 -17.66
C ALA A 1 -17.51 20.69 -16.90
N TRP A 2 -17.89 21.68 -16.07
CA TRP A 2 -19.01 21.55 -15.13
C TRP A 2 -20.24 22.43 -15.44
N GLY A 3 -20.40 22.90 -16.68
CA GLY A 3 -21.51 23.79 -17.04
C GLY A 3 -21.42 25.18 -16.37
N ALA A 4 -22.56 25.83 -16.20
CA ALA A 4 -22.66 27.13 -15.52
C ALA A 4 -22.64 26.95 -13.98
N PRO A 5 -22.09 27.91 -13.20
CA PRO A 5 -22.04 27.81 -11.73
C PRO A 5 -23.40 27.58 -11.06
N GLU A 6 -24.47 28.16 -11.61
CA GLU A 6 -25.84 28.04 -11.10
C GLU A 6 -26.42 26.64 -11.29
N ALA A 7 -25.82 25.83 -12.17
CA ALA A 7 -26.20 24.44 -12.41
C ALA A 7 -25.42 23.45 -11.53
N ASP A 8 -24.47 23.92 -10.71
CA ASP A 8 -23.76 23.05 -9.77
C ASP A 8 -24.73 22.55 -8.68
N PRO A 9 -24.79 21.25 -8.39
CA PRO A 9 -25.74 20.69 -7.40
C PRO A 9 -25.64 21.27 -5.98
N ALA A 10 -24.54 21.94 -5.64
CA ALA A 10 -24.36 22.60 -4.33
C ALA A 10 -24.71 24.10 -4.37
N ALA A 11 -25.11 24.63 -5.53
CA ALA A 11 -25.68 25.96 -5.68
C ALA A 11 -27.17 25.93 -5.31
N ALA A 12 -27.55 26.70 -4.30
CA ALA A 12 -28.93 26.85 -3.85
C ALA A 12 -29.19 28.30 -3.46
N ASP A 13 -30.35 28.83 -3.84
CA ASP A 13 -30.79 30.21 -3.54
C ASP A 13 -29.80 31.29 -4.00
N GLY A 14 -29.11 31.05 -5.12
CA GLY A 14 -28.11 31.97 -5.68
C GLY A 14 -26.78 31.99 -4.92
N ALA A 15 -26.51 31.02 -4.05
CA ALA A 15 -25.29 30.92 -3.27
C ALA A 15 -24.74 29.49 -3.19
N PHE A 16 -23.47 29.37 -2.82
CA PHE A 16 -22.84 28.11 -2.43
C PHE A 16 -22.79 27.99 -0.90
N HIS A 17 -23.14 26.81 -0.38
CA HIS A 17 -23.15 26.54 1.06
C HIS A 17 -21.93 25.70 1.47
N PHE A 18 -21.27 26.07 2.58
CA PHE A 18 -20.07 25.41 3.07
C PHE A 18 -20.23 24.98 4.53
N ALA A 19 -19.74 23.78 4.86
CA ALA A 19 -19.66 23.33 6.24
C ALA A 19 -18.44 23.96 6.91
N ALA A 20 -18.69 24.95 7.78
CA ALA A 20 -17.64 25.64 8.52
C ALA A 20 -18.11 26.10 9.90
N VAL A 21 -17.17 26.17 10.83
CA VAL A 21 -17.40 26.63 12.20
C VAL A 21 -16.31 27.60 12.62
N ARG A 22 -16.72 28.76 13.17
CA ARG A 22 -15.81 29.76 13.73
C ARG A 22 -15.68 29.57 15.24
N ARG A 23 -14.44 29.59 15.74
CA ARG A 23 -14.09 29.52 17.17
C ARG A 23 -13.01 30.56 17.45
N GLY A 24 -13.41 31.72 17.98
CA GLY A 24 -12.53 32.87 18.14
C GLY A 24 -11.91 33.28 16.80
N HIS A 25 -10.58 33.29 16.73
CA HIS A 25 -9.82 33.63 15.53
C HIS A 25 -9.64 32.46 14.55
N ALA A 26 -10.06 31.24 14.91
CA ALA A 26 -9.97 30.07 14.04
C ALA A 26 -11.27 29.87 13.25
N LEU A 27 -11.10 29.59 11.95
CA LEU A 27 -12.16 29.10 11.07
C LEU A 27 -11.81 27.66 10.70
N VAL A 28 -12.65 26.71 11.12
CA VAL A 28 -12.52 25.30 10.75
C VAL A 28 -13.54 25.02 9.67
N ALA A 29 -13.09 24.59 8.50
CA ALA A 29 -13.94 24.35 7.34
C ALA A 29 -13.63 23.00 6.72
N LEU A 30 -14.66 22.27 6.32
CA LEU A 30 -14.51 21.01 5.60
C LEU A 30 -14.30 21.32 4.12
N GLN A 31 -13.18 20.85 3.56
CA GLN A 31 -12.91 20.94 2.13
C GLN A 31 -14.02 20.20 1.37
N PRO A 32 -14.71 20.84 0.42
CA PRO A 32 -15.75 20.19 -0.36
C PRO A 32 -15.14 19.19 -1.35
N GLU A 33 -15.98 18.31 -1.88
CA GLU A 33 -15.61 17.40 -2.96
C GLU A 33 -15.12 18.18 -4.19
N ARG A 34 -13.94 17.83 -4.70
CA ARG A 34 -13.39 18.39 -5.94
C ARG A 34 -14.25 18.06 -7.16
N GLY A 35 -14.86 16.87 -7.16
CA GLY A 35 -15.58 16.30 -8.29
C GLY A 35 -16.90 15.65 -7.89
N GLN A 36 -17.15 14.45 -8.41
CA GLN A 36 -18.32 13.64 -8.04
C GLN A 36 -17.92 12.69 -6.92
N LEU A 37 -18.77 12.57 -5.90
CA LEU A 37 -18.49 11.75 -4.72
C LEU A 37 -18.21 10.28 -5.06
N GLN A 38 -18.88 9.75 -6.10
CA GLN A 38 -18.75 8.37 -6.58
C GLN A 38 -17.43 8.10 -7.32
N LEU A 39 -16.71 9.16 -7.72
CA LEU A 39 -15.45 9.06 -8.45
C LEU A 39 -14.29 9.66 -7.64
N ARG A 40 -14.47 9.85 -6.32
CA ARG A 40 -13.57 10.68 -5.52
C ARG A 40 -12.13 10.15 -5.51
N GLU A 41 -11.94 8.85 -5.39
CA GLU A 41 -10.60 8.25 -5.28
C GLU A 41 -9.77 8.47 -6.55
N ASP A 42 -10.41 8.32 -7.71
CA ASP A 42 -9.80 8.54 -9.01
C ASP A 42 -9.60 10.04 -9.29
N ASP A 43 -10.59 10.87 -8.93
CA ASP A 43 -10.60 12.31 -9.18
C ASP A 43 -9.58 13.08 -8.36
N TYR A 44 -9.35 12.65 -7.12
CA TYR A 44 -8.48 13.34 -6.19
C TYR A 44 -7.04 13.35 -6.70
N HIS A 45 -6.67 12.30 -7.42
CA HIS A 45 -5.32 12.03 -7.90
C HIS A 45 -5.14 12.28 -9.40
N ASP A 46 -6.12 12.88 -10.09
CA ASP A 46 -6.01 13.23 -11.51
C ASP A 46 -5.69 14.71 -11.71
N LEU A 47 -4.46 15.06 -12.10
CA LEU A 47 -4.06 16.45 -12.40
C LEU A 47 -4.64 16.98 -13.72
N THR A 48 -5.51 16.26 -14.41
CA THR A 48 -6.18 16.76 -15.62
C THR A 48 -7.61 17.20 -15.34
N ARG A 49 -8.22 16.72 -14.25
CA ARG A 49 -9.62 16.97 -13.91
C ARG A 49 -9.82 18.29 -13.20
N THR A 50 -10.44 19.27 -13.87
CA THR A 50 -10.73 20.56 -13.23
C THR A 50 -11.71 20.43 -12.06
N PRO A 51 -11.54 21.18 -10.95
CA PRO A 51 -12.50 21.17 -9.84
C PRO A 51 -13.88 21.68 -10.29
N ARG A 52 -14.94 21.23 -9.62
CA ARG A 52 -16.30 21.76 -9.78
C ARG A 52 -16.45 23.17 -9.20
N HIS A 53 -17.53 23.86 -9.54
CA HIS A 53 -17.76 25.24 -9.14
C HIS A 53 -17.86 25.40 -7.61
N HIS A 54 -18.49 24.46 -6.91
CA HIS A 54 -18.56 24.47 -5.44
C HIS A 54 -17.17 24.51 -4.77
N TYR A 55 -16.23 23.72 -5.29
CA TYR A 55 -14.85 23.67 -4.80
C TYR A 55 -14.10 24.97 -5.07
N VAL A 56 -14.26 25.54 -6.27
CA VAL A 56 -13.68 26.84 -6.63
C VAL A 56 -14.23 27.95 -5.72
N ALA A 57 -15.55 27.99 -5.56
CA ALA A 57 -16.24 28.96 -4.72
C ALA A 57 -15.76 28.86 -3.25
N PHE A 58 -15.48 27.66 -2.74
CA PHE A 58 -14.96 27.46 -1.40
C PHE A 58 -13.61 28.15 -1.18
N TYR A 59 -12.65 27.98 -2.09
CA TYR A 59 -11.34 28.64 -1.96
C TYR A 59 -11.40 30.15 -2.15
N LEU A 60 -12.25 30.63 -3.06
CA LEU A 60 -12.52 32.07 -3.21
C LEU A 60 -13.17 32.64 -1.94
N TRP A 61 -14.10 31.90 -1.34
CA TRP A 61 -14.68 32.25 -0.05
C TRP A 61 -13.62 32.29 1.05
N LEU A 62 -12.76 31.27 1.18
CA LEU A 62 -11.67 31.29 2.16
C LEU A 62 -10.76 32.52 1.99
N ARG A 63 -10.40 32.88 0.76
CA ARG A 63 -9.61 34.10 0.48
C ARG A 63 -10.35 35.38 0.90
N SER A 64 -11.67 35.42 0.78
CA SER A 64 -12.48 36.56 1.24
C SER A 64 -12.54 36.70 2.76
N GLN A 65 -12.16 35.67 3.54
CA GLN A 65 -12.22 35.69 5.00
C GLN A 65 -11.06 36.45 5.67
N GLY A 66 -10.09 36.96 4.91
CA GLY A 66 -8.92 37.66 5.46
C GLY A 66 -8.03 36.76 6.32
N LEU A 67 -7.82 35.51 5.89
CA LEU A 67 -6.99 34.54 6.61
C LEU A 67 -5.51 34.90 6.50
N HIS A 68 -4.77 34.77 7.61
CA HIS A 68 -3.31 34.97 7.63
C HIS A 68 -2.52 33.73 7.21
N ALA A 69 -3.09 32.54 7.45
CA ALA A 69 -2.51 31.26 7.09
C ALA A 69 -3.62 30.21 6.96
N LEU A 70 -3.37 29.19 6.16
CA LEU A 70 -4.16 27.97 6.07
C LEU A 70 -3.43 26.83 6.75
N VAL A 71 -4.08 26.16 7.70
CA VAL A 71 -3.58 24.88 8.25
C VAL A 71 -4.42 23.76 7.63
N HIS A 72 -3.82 22.97 6.74
CA HIS A 72 -4.47 21.74 6.26
C HIS A 72 -4.27 20.61 7.28
N VAL A 73 -5.30 19.82 7.53
CA VAL A 73 -5.27 18.69 8.47
C VAL A 73 -5.82 17.45 7.77
N GLY A 74 -5.01 16.40 7.68
CA GLY A 74 -5.32 15.16 6.97
C GLY A 74 -4.03 14.49 6.49
N ALA A 75 -4.14 13.25 5.98
CA ALA A 75 -3.00 12.58 5.34
C ALA A 75 -2.50 13.40 4.15
N HIS A 76 -3.41 13.79 3.26
CA HIS A 76 -3.20 14.79 2.22
C HIS A 76 -4.52 15.49 1.86
N GLY A 77 -4.44 16.59 1.12
CA GLY A 77 -5.59 17.34 0.64
C GLY A 77 -5.85 16.99 -0.82
N THR A 78 -6.86 17.61 -1.43
CA THR A 78 -7.10 17.49 -2.88
C THR A 78 -6.55 18.65 -3.69
N LEU A 79 -6.00 19.67 -3.03
CA LEU A 79 -5.65 20.95 -3.63
C LEU A 79 -4.32 20.89 -4.40
N GLU A 80 -3.32 20.26 -3.79
CA GLU A 80 -2.01 19.98 -4.37
C GLU A 80 -2.11 19.10 -5.61
N TRP A 81 -3.20 18.35 -5.76
CA TRP A 81 -3.46 17.50 -6.92
C TRP A 81 -4.33 18.15 -8.01
N LEU A 82 -4.68 19.44 -7.90
CA LEU A 82 -5.43 20.12 -8.96
C LEU A 82 -4.61 20.33 -10.24
N PRO A 83 -5.24 20.56 -11.41
CA PRO A 83 -4.52 20.63 -12.66
C PRO A 83 -3.50 21.76 -12.75
N GLY A 84 -2.35 21.46 -13.36
CA GLY A 84 -1.23 22.38 -13.49
C GLY A 84 0.12 21.67 -13.51
N LYS A 85 1.19 22.46 -13.64
CA LYS A 85 2.58 22.00 -13.68
C LYS A 85 2.94 21.16 -12.44
N ALA A 86 3.86 20.20 -12.58
CA ALA A 86 4.34 19.37 -11.48
C ALA A 86 5.07 20.14 -10.36
N VAL A 87 5.71 21.27 -10.70
CA VAL A 87 6.42 22.17 -9.78
C VAL A 87 6.50 23.56 -10.41
N ALA A 88 6.79 24.60 -9.61
CA ALA A 88 6.92 25.99 -10.05
C ALA A 88 5.66 26.47 -10.78
N LEU A 89 4.55 26.47 -10.04
CA LEU A 89 3.23 26.78 -10.58
C LEU A 89 3.16 28.19 -11.16
N GLY A 90 2.48 28.31 -12.30
CA GLY A 90 2.13 29.60 -12.90
C GLY A 90 0.74 30.07 -12.44
N PRO A 91 0.33 31.29 -12.83
CA PRO A 91 -0.99 31.83 -12.49
C PRO A 91 -2.16 30.98 -13.03
N ASP A 92 -1.94 30.26 -14.13
CA ASP A 92 -2.94 29.37 -14.75
C ASP A 92 -3.00 27.97 -14.12
N CYS A 93 -2.17 27.67 -13.12
CA CYS A 93 -2.23 26.41 -12.38
C CYS A 93 -3.30 26.54 -11.28
N TRP A 94 -4.23 25.59 -11.22
CA TRP A 94 -5.36 25.64 -10.30
C TRP A 94 -4.98 25.81 -8.82
N PRO A 95 -3.96 25.10 -8.27
CA PRO A 95 -3.60 25.32 -6.87
C PRO A 95 -3.19 26.78 -6.61
N GLN A 96 -2.43 27.40 -7.52
CA GLN A 96 -2.03 28.80 -7.44
C GLN A 96 -3.21 29.76 -7.63
N ALA A 97 -4.09 29.49 -8.59
CA ALA A 97 -5.26 30.33 -8.86
C ALA A 97 -6.22 30.38 -7.65
N LEU A 98 -6.37 29.24 -6.96
CA LEU A 98 -7.27 29.11 -5.80
C LEU A 98 -6.64 29.62 -4.50
N LEU A 99 -5.36 29.38 -4.24
CA LEU A 99 -4.69 29.83 -3.01
C LEU A 99 -4.23 31.29 -3.07
N GLY A 100 -3.74 31.74 -4.22
CA GLY A 100 -3.04 33.02 -4.32
C GLY A 100 -1.77 33.04 -3.46
N GLU A 101 -1.70 33.98 -2.53
CA GLU A 101 -0.54 34.22 -1.67
C GLU A 101 -0.69 33.65 -0.24
N LEU A 102 -1.79 32.92 0.03
CA LEU A 102 -2.10 32.42 1.36
C LEU A 102 -1.04 31.37 1.81
N PRO A 103 -0.31 31.61 2.91
CA PRO A 103 0.65 30.64 3.42
C PRO A 103 -0.04 29.34 3.83
N VAL A 104 0.53 28.21 3.44
CA VAL A 104 0.02 26.88 3.80
C VAL A 104 0.96 26.20 4.80
N ILE A 105 0.41 25.84 5.95
CA ILE A 105 1.07 25.04 6.98
C ILE A 105 0.39 23.67 6.98
N TYR A 106 1.17 22.61 7.03
CA TYR A 106 0.62 21.27 6.85
C TYR A 106 1.27 20.26 7.80
N PRO A 107 0.66 19.93 8.94
CA PRO A 107 0.97 18.71 9.68
C PRO A 107 0.95 17.49 8.76
N PHE A 108 2.07 16.78 8.67
CA PHE A 108 2.24 15.66 7.75
C PHE A 108 2.97 14.51 8.44
N ILE A 109 2.58 13.26 8.18
CA ILE A 109 3.22 12.11 8.82
C ILE A 109 4.65 11.92 8.32
N VAL A 110 5.61 11.70 9.24
CA VAL A 110 7.05 11.66 8.89
C VAL A 110 7.40 10.52 7.92
N ASN A 111 6.62 9.43 7.91
CA ASN A 111 6.85 8.26 7.08
C ASN A 111 6.06 8.28 5.76
N ASP A 112 5.49 9.41 5.36
CA ASP A 112 4.95 9.58 4.00
C ASP A 112 5.57 10.78 3.27
N PRO A 113 6.84 10.65 2.85
CA PRO A 113 7.56 11.75 2.22
C PRO A 113 7.07 12.07 0.82
N GLY A 114 6.39 11.14 0.16
CA GLY A 114 5.95 11.27 -1.22
C GLY A 114 4.87 12.32 -1.38
N GLU A 115 3.81 12.20 -0.60
CA GLU A 115 2.71 13.16 -0.61
C GLU A 115 3.13 14.52 -0.02
N ALA A 116 3.97 14.51 1.02
CA ALA A 116 4.55 15.73 1.56
C ALA A 116 5.34 16.51 0.50
N ALA A 117 6.07 15.81 -0.38
CA ALA A 117 6.79 16.44 -1.49
C ALA A 117 5.84 17.09 -2.50
N GLN A 118 4.69 16.48 -2.78
CA GLN A 118 3.67 17.06 -3.65
C GLN A 118 3.11 18.37 -3.06
N ALA A 119 2.73 18.36 -1.78
CA ALA A 119 2.24 19.54 -1.08
C ALA A 119 3.28 20.69 -1.09
N LYS A 120 4.56 20.38 -0.83
CA LYS A 120 5.64 21.39 -0.92
C LYS A 120 5.76 22.01 -2.30
N ARG A 121 5.81 21.17 -3.35
CA ARG A 121 6.12 21.60 -4.71
C ARG A 121 4.98 22.36 -5.37
N ARG A 122 3.73 22.05 -5.01
CA ARG A 122 2.54 22.55 -5.69
C ARG A 122 1.75 23.57 -4.89
N ILE A 123 1.80 23.55 -3.56
CA ILE A 123 1.08 24.54 -2.73
C ILE A 123 2.00 25.29 -1.76
N GLY A 124 3.32 25.16 -1.91
CA GLY A 124 4.30 25.87 -1.08
C GLY A 124 4.21 25.51 0.39
N ALA A 125 3.67 24.33 0.73
CA ALA A 125 3.38 23.97 2.11
C ALA A 125 4.64 23.85 2.98
N VAL A 126 4.56 24.42 4.18
CA VAL A 126 5.46 24.10 5.29
C VAL A 126 4.96 22.81 5.93
N THR A 127 5.53 21.68 5.52
CA THR A 127 5.07 20.35 5.99
C THR A 127 5.71 20.00 7.31
N LEU A 128 4.97 20.15 8.40
CA LEU A 128 5.43 19.89 9.75
C LEU A 128 5.30 18.40 10.06
N GLY A 129 6.43 17.69 10.14
CA GLY A 129 6.44 16.27 10.47
C GLY A 129 5.69 15.96 11.77
N HIS A 130 4.93 14.87 11.81
CA HIS A 130 4.39 14.28 13.03
C HIS A 130 4.66 12.78 13.09
N VAL A 131 4.73 12.23 14.30
CA VAL A 131 5.03 10.80 14.48
C VAL A 131 3.89 9.92 13.97
N PRO A 132 4.17 8.68 13.52
CA PRO A 132 3.15 7.66 13.40
C PRO A 132 2.61 7.25 14.79
N PRO A 133 1.46 6.56 14.86
CA PRO A 133 0.97 5.99 16.11
C PRO A 133 2.01 5.06 16.76
N PRO A 134 2.03 4.95 18.10
CA PRO A 134 2.89 3.99 18.78
C PRO A 134 2.56 2.56 18.34
N LEU A 135 3.57 1.69 18.25
CA LEU A 135 3.38 0.30 17.88
C LEU A 135 3.25 -0.59 19.11
N LEU A 136 2.22 -1.45 19.13
CA LEU A 136 2.11 -2.60 20.02
C LEU A 136 2.66 -3.84 19.34
N GLN A 137 3.24 -4.75 20.12
CA GLN A 137 3.53 -6.11 19.66
C GLN A 137 2.28 -6.98 19.81
N ALA A 138 1.94 -7.74 18.76
CA ALA A 138 0.83 -8.67 18.78
C ALA A 138 1.14 -9.86 19.70
N ALA A 139 0.15 -10.24 20.50
CA ALA A 139 0.16 -11.54 21.18
C ALA A 139 -0.34 -12.63 20.23
N LEU A 140 0.07 -13.88 20.47
CA LEU A 140 -0.52 -15.01 19.77
C LEU A 140 -2.01 -15.12 20.17
N PRO A 141 -2.94 -15.26 19.21
CA PRO A 141 -4.35 -15.49 19.54
C PRO A 141 -4.52 -16.71 20.46
N GLU A 142 -5.36 -16.61 21.49
CA GLU A 142 -5.58 -17.68 22.47
C GLU A 142 -5.99 -19.00 21.80
N ALA A 143 -6.78 -18.91 20.72
CA ALA A 143 -7.18 -20.05 19.90
C ALA A 143 -6.00 -20.83 19.28
N LEU A 144 -4.82 -20.22 19.15
CA LEU A 144 -3.60 -20.83 18.61
C LEU A 144 -2.61 -21.28 19.70
N ALA A 145 -2.87 -21.00 20.99
CA ALA A 145 -1.96 -21.40 22.07
C ALA A 145 -1.76 -22.93 22.14
N GLY A 146 -2.80 -23.70 21.83
CA GLY A 146 -2.72 -25.15 21.73
C GLY A 146 -1.81 -25.63 20.59
N LEU A 147 -1.83 -24.92 19.45
CA LEU A 147 -0.98 -25.20 18.30
C LEU A 147 0.49 -24.86 18.60
N GLU A 148 0.75 -23.70 19.21
CA GLU A 148 2.10 -23.30 19.63
C GLU A 148 2.73 -24.34 20.58
N ARG A 149 2.00 -24.77 21.61
CA ARG A 149 2.50 -25.80 22.54
C ARG A 149 2.86 -27.11 21.82
N LEU A 150 2.09 -27.49 20.80
CA LEU A 150 2.39 -28.70 20.01
C LEU A 150 3.65 -28.52 19.16
N LEU A 151 3.88 -27.32 18.60
CA LEU A 151 5.08 -26.98 17.85
C LEU A 151 6.33 -26.98 18.75
N ASP A 152 6.25 -26.40 19.94
CA ASP A 152 7.32 -26.42 20.94
C ASP A 152 7.67 -27.86 21.38
N GLU A 153 6.65 -28.68 21.61
CA GLU A 153 6.83 -30.11 21.93
C GLU A 153 7.48 -30.86 20.76
N TYR A 154 7.11 -30.53 19.52
CA TYR A 154 7.73 -31.12 18.32
C TYR A 154 9.20 -30.72 18.18
N ALA A 155 9.54 -29.45 18.40
CA ALA A 155 10.91 -28.95 18.33
C ALA A 155 11.82 -29.60 19.39
N THR A 156 11.29 -29.87 20.59
CA THR A 156 12.03 -30.52 21.69
C THR A 156 12.10 -32.05 21.56
N ALA A 157 11.19 -32.67 20.81
CA ALA A 157 11.19 -34.12 20.56
C ALA A 157 12.15 -34.54 19.44
N ASP A 158 12.73 -33.60 18.70
CA ASP A 158 13.60 -33.91 17.57
C ASP A 158 14.88 -34.63 18.05
N GLY A 159 15.12 -35.83 17.51
CA GLY A 159 16.24 -36.70 17.86
C GLY A 159 16.05 -37.63 19.08
N LEU A 160 14.91 -37.57 19.80
CA LEU A 160 14.73 -38.33 21.07
C LEU A 160 13.69 -39.47 20.99
N ASP A 161 12.56 -39.31 20.28
CA ASP A 161 11.51 -40.35 20.16
C ASP A 161 10.75 -40.24 18.82
N PRO A 162 11.05 -41.11 17.84
CA PRO A 162 10.38 -41.12 16.53
C PRO A 162 8.86 -41.36 16.60
N SER A 163 8.39 -42.18 17.53
CA SER A 163 6.96 -42.52 17.65
C SER A 163 6.16 -41.37 18.25
N ARG A 164 6.76 -40.61 19.17
CA ARG A 164 6.19 -39.34 19.67
C ARG A 164 6.15 -38.29 18.55
N ARG A 165 7.22 -38.18 17.74
CA ARG A 165 7.27 -37.23 16.62
C ARG A 165 6.13 -37.43 15.61
N THR A 166 5.86 -38.67 15.20
CA THR A 166 4.74 -38.96 14.27
C THR A 166 3.38 -38.55 14.86
N ARG A 167 3.15 -38.79 16.15
CA ARG A 167 1.91 -38.36 16.83
C ARG A 167 1.79 -36.84 16.91
N LEU A 168 2.88 -36.14 17.19
CA LEU A 168 2.92 -34.68 17.23
C LEU A 168 2.64 -34.06 15.86
N ILE A 169 3.20 -34.61 14.79
CA ILE A 169 2.91 -34.16 13.41
C ILE A 169 1.40 -34.23 13.13
N ALA A 170 0.76 -35.37 13.44
CA ALA A 170 -0.68 -35.53 13.23
C ALA A 170 -1.50 -34.54 14.08
N ALA A 171 -1.11 -34.34 15.35
CA ALA A 171 -1.77 -33.39 16.25
C ALA A 171 -1.61 -31.94 15.78
N ILE A 172 -0.43 -31.54 15.31
CA ILE A 172 -0.15 -30.20 14.78
C ILE A 172 -1.03 -29.95 13.55
N ARG A 173 -1.04 -30.89 12.58
CA ARG A 173 -1.88 -30.78 11.37
C ARG A 173 -3.35 -30.66 11.74
N GLN A 174 -3.85 -31.50 12.64
CA GLN A 174 -5.24 -31.46 13.09
C GLN A 174 -5.58 -30.11 13.77
N ALA A 175 -4.71 -29.60 14.63
CA ALA A 175 -4.91 -28.31 15.30
C ALA A 175 -4.85 -27.14 14.30
N ALA A 176 -3.92 -27.18 13.34
CA ALA A 176 -3.78 -26.16 12.30
C ALA A 176 -5.00 -26.15 11.36
N GLN A 177 -5.53 -27.32 11.00
CA GLN A 177 -6.77 -27.45 10.22
C GLN A 177 -7.98 -26.91 10.99
N ALA A 178 -8.13 -27.31 12.25
CA ALA A 178 -9.24 -26.84 13.09
C ALA A 178 -9.22 -25.31 13.29
N ALA A 179 -8.03 -24.70 13.32
CA ALA A 179 -7.86 -23.26 13.45
C ALA A 179 -7.90 -22.50 12.10
N GLY A 180 -7.98 -23.19 10.96
CA GLY A 180 -7.94 -22.60 9.61
C GLY A 180 -6.55 -22.16 9.15
N VAL A 181 -5.47 -22.53 9.86
CA VAL A 181 -4.09 -22.13 9.54
C VAL A 181 -3.57 -22.83 8.28
N GLU A 182 -3.98 -24.08 8.02
CA GLU A 182 -3.61 -24.74 6.75
C GLU A 182 -4.27 -24.07 5.55
N ASP A 183 -5.50 -23.58 5.69
CA ASP A 183 -6.21 -22.84 4.65
C ASP A 183 -5.57 -21.47 4.41
N ASP A 184 -5.19 -20.76 5.48
CA ASP A 184 -4.45 -19.49 5.39
C ASP A 184 -3.16 -19.61 4.59
N LEU A 185 -2.47 -20.73 4.76
CA LEU A 185 -1.20 -21.02 4.11
C LEU A 185 -1.38 -21.75 2.77
N ALA A 186 -2.61 -22.10 2.38
CA ALA A 186 -2.90 -22.95 1.24
C ALA A 186 -2.05 -24.24 1.22
N ILE A 187 -1.90 -24.90 2.38
CA ILE A 187 -1.15 -26.15 2.50
C ILE A 187 -2.00 -27.29 1.90
N PRO A 188 -1.50 -28.02 0.89
CA PRO A 188 -2.24 -29.15 0.34
C PRO A 188 -2.53 -30.24 1.38
N ALA A 189 -3.68 -30.91 1.26
CA ALA A 189 -4.03 -32.04 2.13
C ALA A 189 -3.00 -33.18 2.08
N GLY A 190 -2.35 -33.37 0.92
CA GLY A 190 -1.27 -34.35 0.73
C GLY A 190 0.14 -33.85 1.04
N ALA A 191 0.30 -32.62 1.54
CA ALA A 191 1.61 -32.04 1.84
C ALA A 191 2.36 -32.88 2.88
N SER A 192 3.66 -33.07 2.64
CA SER A 192 4.51 -33.84 3.56
C SER A 192 4.66 -33.11 4.91
N ALA A 193 5.00 -33.83 5.97
CA ALA A 193 5.31 -33.22 7.26
C ALA A 193 6.51 -32.25 7.17
N ALA A 194 7.49 -32.56 6.32
CA ALA A 194 8.66 -31.71 6.09
C ALA A 194 8.31 -30.38 5.42
N GLU A 195 7.18 -30.32 4.70
CA GLU A 195 6.67 -29.09 4.08
C GLU A 195 5.72 -28.35 5.03
N ALA A 196 4.74 -29.05 5.60
CA ALA A 196 3.66 -28.42 6.37
C ALA A 196 4.14 -27.86 7.71
N ILE A 197 4.94 -28.61 8.47
CA ILE A 197 5.32 -28.21 9.84
C ILE A 197 6.15 -26.92 9.83
N PRO A 198 7.20 -26.76 9.01
CA PRO A 198 7.96 -25.51 8.97
C PRO A 198 7.14 -24.29 8.51
N ARG A 199 6.15 -24.49 7.62
CA ARG A 199 5.26 -23.41 7.17
C ARG A 199 4.32 -22.96 8.29
N ILE A 200 3.73 -23.90 9.02
CA ILE A 200 2.87 -23.63 10.19
C ILE A 200 3.67 -22.95 11.31
N ASP A 201 4.84 -23.49 11.65
CA ASP A 201 5.73 -22.95 12.68
C ASP A 201 6.14 -21.50 12.39
N ARG A 202 6.58 -21.25 11.15
CA ARG A 202 6.95 -19.91 10.69
C ARG A 202 5.78 -18.94 10.77
N PHE A 203 4.58 -19.36 10.38
CA PHE A 203 3.39 -18.51 10.45
C PHE A 203 3.03 -18.14 11.90
N VAL A 204 3.10 -19.11 12.83
CA VAL A 204 2.87 -18.85 14.26
C VAL A 204 3.92 -17.89 14.83
N CYS A 205 5.19 -18.04 14.45
CA CYS A 205 6.25 -17.10 14.82
C CYS A 205 6.00 -15.69 14.23
N ASP A 206 5.62 -15.60 12.96
CA ASP A 206 5.28 -14.34 12.28
C ASP A 206 4.14 -13.60 13.00
N LEU A 207 3.11 -14.32 13.49
CA LEU A 207 2.02 -13.71 14.26
C LEU A 207 2.52 -13.07 15.55
N LYS A 208 3.40 -13.74 16.32
CA LYS A 208 3.99 -13.21 17.56
C LYS A 208 4.93 -12.03 17.32
N GLU A 209 5.56 -12.02 16.16
CA GLU A 209 6.49 -10.98 15.74
C GLU A 209 5.79 -9.77 15.11
N SER A 210 4.50 -9.89 14.81
CA SER A 210 3.72 -8.83 14.21
C SER A 210 3.58 -7.63 15.16
N ARG A 211 3.54 -6.44 14.58
CA ARG A 211 3.27 -5.19 15.30
C ARG A 211 2.15 -4.43 14.60
N PHE A 212 1.43 -3.61 15.34
CA PHE A 212 0.37 -2.76 14.82
C PHE A 212 0.26 -1.45 15.61
N GLY A 213 -0.37 -0.43 15.02
CA GLY A 213 -0.62 0.85 15.69
C GLY A 213 -1.60 0.72 16.85
N ASP A 214 -1.19 1.14 18.06
CA ASP A 214 -2.02 1.18 19.26
C ASP A 214 -2.86 2.47 19.31
N GLY A 215 -3.93 2.49 18.52
CA GLY A 215 -4.74 3.69 18.33
C GLY A 215 -4.14 4.61 17.26
N LEU A 216 -4.41 5.91 17.40
CA LEU A 216 -4.06 6.94 16.43
C LEU A 216 -3.18 8.01 17.06
N HIS A 217 -2.39 8.69 16.24
CA HIS A 217 -1.63 9.84 16.71
C HIS A 217 -2.54 11.04 17.00
N VAL A 218 -2.24 11.77 18.07
CA VAL A 218 -2.86 13.06 18.39
C VAL A 218 -1.80 14.14 18.20
N TYR A 219 -1.96 14.95 17.15
CA TYR A 219 -1.00 16.00 16.82
C TYR A 219 -0.77 16.96 17.98
N GLY A 220 0.50 17.26 18.26
CA GLY A 220 0.93 18.08 19.39
C GLY A 220 1.34 17.27 20.63
N ALA A 221 1.06 15.96 20.67
CA ALA A 221 1.45 15.10 21.78
C ALA A 221 2.95 14.73 21.76
N ALA A 222 3.58 14.72 20.58
CA ALA A 222 5.01 14.42 20.46
C ALA A 222 5.88 15.69 20.55
N ALA A 223 7.13 15.51 20.96
CA ALA A 223 8.08 16.60 21.12
C ALA A 223 8.31 17.34 19.79
N GLY A 224 8.14 18.67 19.83
CA GLY A 224 8.43 19.57 18.71
C GLY A 224 7.22 19.92 17.85
N GLU A 225 6.17 19.10 17.78
CA GLU A 225 5.01 19.31 16.88
C GLU A 225 4.31 20.66 17.14
N ALA A 226 3.91 20.91 18.39
CA ALA A 226 3.28 22.18 18.77
C ALA A 226 4.21 23.38 18.56
N ALA A 227 5.51 23.22 18.85
CA ALA A 227 6.49 24.29 18.66
C ALA A 227 6.69 24.63 17.18
N GLY A 228 6.72 23.63 16.30
CA GLY A 228 6.80 23.80 14.85
C GLY A 228 5.58 24.53 14.29
N LEU A 229 4.38 24.14 14.73
CA LEU A 229 3.13 24.80 14.33
C LEU A 229 3.11 26.26 14.75
N LEU A 230 3.46 26.55 16.00
CA LEU A 230 3.50 27.92 16.52
C LEU A 230 4.56 28.77 15.81
N ALA A 231 5.73 28.21 15.53
CA ALA A 231 6.78 28.91 14.77
C ALA A 231 6.32 29.24 13.34
N ALA A 232 5.65 28.30 12.66
CA ALA A 232 5.12 28.52 11.33
C ALA A 232 4.01 29.59 11.31
N LEU A 233 3.09 29.56 12.28
CA LEU A 233 2.02 30.56 12.42
C LEU A 233 2.56 31.96 12.76
N ASP A 234 3.69 32.04 13.46
CA ASP A 234 4.39 33.29 13.77
C ASP A 234 5.33 33.76 12.62
N GLY A 235 5.26 33.12 11.44
CA GLY A 235 6.08 33.47 10.29
C GLY A 235 7.58 33.25 10.47
N ARG A 236 8.00 32.44 11.45
CA ARG A 236 9.41 32.12 11.71
C ARG A 236 9.89 30.98 10.83
N ARG A 237 11.21 30.90 10.65
CA ARG A 237 11.84 29.74 10.03
C ARG A 237 11.60 28.50 10.90
N VAL A 238 11.00 27.48 10.31
CA VAL A 238 10.92 26.12 10.87
C VAL A 238 12.14 25.34 10.41
N GLU A 239 12.84 24.69 11.35
CA GLU A 239 14.01 23.87 11.02
C GLU A 239 13.64 22.73 10.05
N PRO A 240 14.48 22.44 9.05
CA PRO A 240 14.28 21.28 8.19
C PRO A 240 14.52 19.98 8.97
N GLY A 241 13.80 18.92 8.62
CA GLY A 241 13.97 17.58 9.21
C GLY A 241 13.82 16.49 8.17
N PRO A 242 14.53 15.36 8.31
CA PRO A 242 14.38 14.24 7.39
C PRO A 242 12.99 13.62 7.55
N SER A 243 12.63 12.80 6.56
CA SER A 243 11.43 11.97 6.55
C SER A 243 11.85 10.50 6.50
N GLY A 244 11.01 9.62 7.01
CA GLY A 244 11.31 8.20 7.18
C GLY A 244 10.52 7.58 8.32
N SER A 245 10.62 6.26 8.45
CA SER A 245 10.00 5.52 9.55
C SER A 245 10.93 5.47 10.77
N PRO A 246 10.50 5.98 11.94
CA PRO A 246 11.22 5.74 13.19
C PRO A 246 11.38 4.25 13.49
N ALA A 247 10.37 3.43 13.15
CA ALA A 247 10.40 1.99 13.38
C ALA A 247 11.41 1.24 12.51
N ARG A 248 11.90 1.88 11.44
CA ARG A 248 12.92 1.37 10.51
C ARG A 248 14.32 1.94 10.78
N GLY A 249 14.55 2.53 11.96
CA GLY A 249 15.86 3.04 12.38
C GLY A 249 16.15 4.49 11.99
N CYS A 250 15.21 5.20 11.35
CA CYS A 250 15.34 6.63 11.07
C CYS A 250 15.05 7.47 12.33
N GLY A 251 15.87 7.33 13.38
CA GLY A 251 15.69 8.05 14.64
C GLY A 251 15.92 9.55 14.53
N ASP A 252 16.63 9.99 13.49
CA ASP A 252 16.93 11.38 13.16
C ASP A 252 15.71 12.19 12.67
N VAL A 253 14.55 11.54 12.47
CA VAL A 253 13.25 12.21 12.25
C VAL A 253 12.69 12.83 13.53
N LEU A 254 13.22 12.45 14.71
CA LEU A 254 12.86 13.04 16.00
C LEU A 254 13.84 14.18 16.39
N PRO A 255 13.39 15.24 17.10
CA PRO A 255 11.99 15.57 17.37
C PRO A 255 11.23 15.92 16.08
N THR A 256 9.91 15.73 16.12
CA THR A 256 9.01 16.09 15.02
C THR A 256 8.68 17.60 15.06
N GLY A 257 7.71 18.06 14.27
CA GLY A 257 7.42 19.50 14.08
C GLY A 257 8.43 20.24 13.18
N ARG A 258 9.30 19.51 12.49
CA ARG A 258 10.26 20.06 11.53
C ARG A 258 9.72 20.04 10.11
N ASN A 259 10.23 20.94 9.27
CA ASN A 259 9.84 21.06 7.88
C ASN A 259 10.48 19.92 7.05
N LEU A 260 9.69 18.93 6.64
CA LEU A 260 10.21 17.69 6.05
C LEU A 260 11.08 17.93 4.80
N PHE A 261 12.08 17.08 4.58
CA PHE A 261 12.75 16.87 3.30
C PHE A 261 12.90 15.37 3.05
N ALA A 262 13.05 15.00 1.78
CA ALA A 262 13.18 13.61 1.34
C ALA A 262 14.60 13.33 0.82
N VAL A 263 14.73 12.47 -0.19
CA VAL A 263 16.02 12.03 -0.75
C VAL A 263 16.43 12.84 -1.99
N ASP A 264 17.73 12.84 -2.33
CA ASP A 264 18.19 13.25 -3.67
C ASP A 264 17.86 12.13 -4.67
N PRO A 265 16.92 12.34 -5.61
CA PRO A 265 16.48 11.30 -6.53
C PRO A 265 17.59 10.79 -7.46
N ARG A 266 18.70 11.53 -7.61
CA ARG A 266 19.83 11.13 -8.45
C ARG A 266 20.81 10.19 -7.73
N ALA A 267 20.69 10.06 -6.42
CA ALA A 267 21.50 9.18 -5.59
C ALA A 267 20.78 7.85 -5.26
N VAL A 268 19.59 7.65 -5.82
CA VAL A 268 18.79 6.43 -5.68
C VAL A 268 19.06 5.52 -6.88
N PRO A 269 19.21 4.18 -6.69
CA PRO A 269 19.41 3.51 -5.41
C PRO A 269 20.78 3.86 -4.79
N THR A 270 20.84 4.01 -3.48
CA THR A 270 22.13 4.16 -2.77
C THR A 270 22.89 2.83 -2.73
N ARG A 271 24.20 2.85 -2.40
CA ARG A 271 24.99 1.61 -2.21
C ARG A 271 24.42 0.70 -1.11
N ALA A 272 23.95 1.29 -0.01
CA ALA A 272 23.31 0.56 1.07
C ALA A 272 21.97 -0.04 0.62
N ALA A 273 21.15 0.75 -0.09
CA ALA A 273 19.90 0.26 -0.66
C ALA A 273 20.12 -0.84 -1.70
N HIS A 274 21.21 -0.79 -2.47
CA HIS A 274 21.58 -1.88 -3.38
C HIS A 274 21.88 -3.17 -2.64
N ALA A 275 22.70 -3.12 -1.59
CA ALA A 275 23.00 -4.29 -0.77
C ALA A 275 21.72 -4.91 -0.17
N GLN A 276 20.77 -4.09 0.28
CA GLN A 276 19.49 -4.59 0.77
C GLN A 276 18.58 -5.09 -0.36
N GLY A 277 18.54 -4.42 -1.51
CA GLY A 277 17.80 -4.88 -2.69
C GLY A 277 18.24 -6.27 -3.16
N VAL A 278 19.54 -6.58 -3.05
CA VAL A 278 20.05 -7.95 -3.29
C VAL A 278 19.43 -8.93 -2.29
N LYS A 279 19.43 -8.61 -0.98
CA LYS A 279 18.80 -9.49 0.03
C LYS A 279 17.30 -9.69 -0.23
N LEU A 280 16.59 -8.63 -0.62
CA LEU A 280 15.16 -8.68 -0.98
C LEU A 280 14.91 -9.63 -2.16
N ALA A 281 15.73 -9.53 -3.20
CA ALA A 281 15.62 -10.37 -4.39
C ALA A 281 15.92 -11.84 -4.07
N GLU A 282 16.98 -12.10 -3.32
CA GLU A 282 17.35 -13.47 -2.93
C GLU A 282 16.31 -14.10 -1.98
N GLU A 283 15.70 -13.31 -1.08
CA GLU A 283 14.59 -13.78 -0.24
C GLU A 283 13.35 -14.16 -1.06
N LEU A 284 12.97 -13.32 -2.04
CA LEU A 284 11.87 -13.61 -2.96
C LEU A 284 12.14 -14.87 -3.77
N LEU A 285 13.34 -14.99 -4.35
CA LEU A 285 13.75 -16.15 -5.14
C LEU A 285 13.79 -17.43 -4.30
N ARG A 286 14.32 -17.36 -3.08
CA ARG A 286 14.32 -18.47 -2.11
C ARG A 286 12.91 -18.94 -1.80
N ALA A 287 11.98 -18.02 -1.52
CA ALA A 287 10.60 -18.37 -1.21
C ALA A 287 9.88 -18.97 -2.43
N HIS A 288 10.04 -18.36 -3.61
CA HIS A 288 9.44 -18.85 -4.84
C HIS A 288 9.96 -20.25 -5.21
N LEU A 289 11.28 -20.49 -5.10
CA LEU A 289 11.88 -21.80 -5.36
C LEU A 289 11.38 -22.86 -4.38
N GLN A 290 11.17 -22.51 -3.11
CA GLN A 290 10.62 -23.44 -2.11
C GLN A 290 9.17 -23.85 -2.42
N ASP A 291 8.34 -22.92 -2.86
CA ASP A 291 6.91 -23.15 -3.06
C ASP A 291 6.59 -23.70 -4.46
N HIS A 292 7.44 -23.44 -5.46
CA HIS A 292 7.16 -23.77 -6.87
C HIS A 292 8.22 -24.67 -7.53
N GLY A 293 9.37 -24.88 -6.89
CA GLY A 293 10.40 -25.82 -7.33
C GLY A 293 11.28 -25.32 -8.48
N ASP A 294 11.04 -24.13 -9.02
CA ASP A 294 11.88 -23.47 -10.03
C ASP A 294 11.90 -21.95 -9.80
N TRP A 295 12.73 -21.22 -10.56
CA TRP A 295 12.76 -19.75 -10.54
C TRP A 295 11.53 -19.15 -11.25
N PRO A 296 11.07 -17.95 -10.86
CA PRO A 296 10.04 -17.25 -11.63
C PRO A 296 10.57 -16.94 -13.03
N ARG A 297 9.85 -17.28 -14.09
CA ARG A 297 10.29 -16.94 -15.45
C ARG A 297 10.01 -15.49 -15.78
N GLY A 298 8.86 -14.97 -15.32
CA GLY A 298 8.45 -13.60 -15.55
C GLY A 298 7.81 -12.99 -14.31
N LEU A 299 8.25 -11.79 -13.94
CA LEU A 299 7.88 -11.16 -12.69
C LEU A 299 7.44 -9.72 -12.92
N VAL A 300 6.25 -9.38 -12.46
CA VAL A 300 5.81 -7.98 -12.33
C VAL A 300 6.20 -7.47 -10.95
N VAL A 301 6.99 -6.39 -10.91
CA VAL A 301 7.39 -5.70 -9.68
C VAL A 301 6.64 -4.38 -9.60
N ASP A 302 5.79 -4.20 -8.59
CA ASP A 302 5.11 -2.93 -8.32
C ASP A 302 6.01 -2.00 -7.50
N LEU A 303 6.24 -0.78 -7.98
CA LEU A 303 7.17 0.20 -7.41
C LEU A 303 6.47 1.50 -7.02
N TRP A 304 6.52 1.84 -5.73
CA TRP A 304 5.91 3.04 -5.17
C TRP A 304 6.95 4.14 -4.94
N GLY A 305 6.62 5.36 -5.35
CA GLY A 305 7.50 6.51 -5.16
C GLY A 305 7.81 6.79 -3.69
N SER A 306 6.79 6.74 -2.82
CA SER A 306 6.98 6.94 -1.37
C SER A 306 7.89 5.88 -0.75
N ALA A 307 7.76 4.61 -1.15
CA ALA A 307 8.65 3.54 -0.69
C ALA A 307 10.09 3.79 -1.14
N SER A 308 10.33 4.09 -2.42
CA SER A 308 11.67 4.42 -2.93
C SER A 308 12.31 5.62 -2.25
N MET A 309 11.52 6.59 -1.80
CA MET A 309 12.00 7.73 -1.02
C MET A 309 12.40 7.34 0.40
N ARG A 310 11.71 6.38 1.04
CA ARG A 310 12.02 5.91 2.39
C ARG A 310 13.20 4.93 2.43
N THR A 311 13.27 4.03 1.47
CA THR A 311 14.28 2.97 1.39
C THR A 311 15.54 3.43 0.65
N ALA A 312 15.49 4.61 0.02
CA ALA A 312 16.51 5.08 -0.92
C ALA A 312 16.75 4.08 -2.07
N GLY A 313 15.69 3.37 -2.52
CA GLY A 313 15.65 2.57 -3.74
C GLY A 313 15.91 1.07 -3.56
N GLU A 314 15.62 0.48 -2.40
CA GLU A 314 15.85 -0.96 -2.16
C GLU A 314 15.07 -1.83 -3.14
N GLU A 315 13.80 -1.51 -3.38
CA GLU A 315 12.89 -2.21 -4.28
C GLU A 315 13.27 -2.05 -5.76
N PHE A 316 13.78 -0.87 -6.16
CA PHE A 316 14.33 -0.69 -7.51
C PHE A 316 15.64 -1.49 -7.69
N ALA A 317 16.52 -1.49 -6.68
CA ALA A 317 17.74 -2.29 -6.70
C ALA A 317 17.46 -3.80 -6.70
N MET A 318 16.41 -4.23 -5.99
CA MET A 318 15.90 -5.61 -6.06
C MET A 318 15.53 -5.96 -7.50
N ALA A 319 14.77 -5.10 -8.19
CA ALA A 319 14.39 -5.33 -9.57
C ALA A 319 15.59 -5.41 -10.53
N LEU A 320 16.60 -4.56 -10.35
CA LEU A 320 17.86 -4.65 -11.08
C LEU A 320 18.54 -6.01 -10.85
N HIS A 321 18.69 -6.43 -9.59
CA HIS A 321 19.35 -7.70 -9.25
C HIS A 321 18.61 -8.93 -9.80
N LEU A 322 17.27 -8.92 -9.77
CA LEU A 322 16.43 -9.96 -10.37
C LEU A 322 16.71 -10.12 -11.87
N ALA A 323 16.81 -9.00 -12.60
CA ALA A 323 17.18 -8.97 -14.02
C ALA A 323 18.67 -9.32 -14.28
N GLY A 324 19.51 -9.26 -13.26
CA GLY A 324 20.95 -9.46 -13.38
C GLY A 324 21.72 -8.20 -13.76
N LEU A 325 21.30 -7.06 -13.22
CA LEU A 325 21.89 -5.74 -13.37
C LEU A 325 22.36 -5.22 -12.01
N ALA A 326 23.42 -4.41 -12.01
CA ALA A 326 23.88 -3.66 -10.84
C ALA A 326 24.02 -2.17 -11.19
N PRO A 327 23.61 -1.25 -10.31
CA PRO A 327 23.79 0.19 -10.53
C PRO A 327 25.28 0.58 -10.42
N VAL A 328 25.67 1.57 -11.21
CA VAL A 328 27.00 2.19 -11.22
C VAL A 328 26.88 3.58 -10.60
N TRP A 329 27.78 3.90 -9.67
CA TRP A 329 27.81 5.20 -9.01
C TRP A 329 29.05 6.00 -9.38
N ASP A 330 28.88 7.31 -9.51
CA ASP A 330 29.99 8.25 -9.49
C ASP A 330 30.71 8.20 -8.13
N GLY A 331 32.03 8.04 -8.17
CA GLY A 331 32.84 7.86 -6.96
C GLY A 331 32.88 9.07 -6.03
N THR A 332 32.59 10.27 -6.54
CA THR A 332 32.67 11.52 -5.75
C THR A 332 31.30 11.94 -5.22
N THR A 333 30.28 11.92 -6.07
CA THR A 333 28.95 12.44 -5.77
C THR A 333 27.99 11.38 -5.25
N GLY A 334 28.31 10.10 -5.41
CA GLY A 334 27.42 8.99 -5.06
C GLY A 334 26.16 8.92 -5.94
N ARG A 335 26.09 9.71 -7.02
CA ARG A 335 24.97 9.67 -7.97
C ARG A 335 25.05 8.44 -8.84
N VAL A 336 23.90 7.89 -9.19
CA VAL A 336 23.82 6.78 -10.14
C VAL A 336 24.07 7.31 -11.56
N THR A 337 25.02 6.70 -12.26
CA THR A 337 25.46 7.12 -13.60
C THR A 337 25.12 6.09 -14.68
N GLY A 338 24.79 4.86 -14.29
CA GLY A 338 24.51 3.78 -15.23
C GLY A 338 24.19 2.47 -14.53
N VAL A 339 24.12 1.39 -15.32
CA VAL A 339 24.01 0.01 -14.86
C VAL A 339 25.05 -0.83 -15.57
N GLU A 340 25.53 -1.86 -14.89
CA GLU A 340 26.37 -2.91 -15.45
C GLU A 340 25.65 -4.26 -15.41
N VAL A 341 26.00 -5.12 -16.35
CA VAL A 341 25.44 -6.47 -16.43
C VAL A 341 26.22 -7.39 -15.51
N VAL A 342 25.52 -8.02 -14.56
CA VAL A 342 26.11 -9.05 -13.70
C VAL A 342 26.27 -10.34 -14.52
N PRO A 343 27.46 -10.96 -14.56
CA PRO A 343 27.68 -12.24 -15.23
C PRO A 343 26.83 -13.36 -14.64
N LEU A 344 26.31 -14.27 -15.49
CA LEU A 344 25.53 -15.44 -15.07
C LEU A 344 26.26 -16.30 -14.02
N ALA A 345 27.59 -16.42 -14.14
CA ALA A 345 28.41 -17.17 -13.19
C ALA A 345 28.41 -16.57 -11.77
N LEU A 346 28.19 -15.26 -11.64
CA LEU A 346 28.04 -14.59 -10.34
C LEU A 346 26.59 -14.63 -9.84
N LEU A 347 25.60 -14.64 -10.76
CA LEU A 347 24.19 -14.77 -10.40
C LEU A 347 23.84 -16.19 -9.90
N GLY A 348 24.46 -17.23 -10.47
CA GLY A 348 24.17 -18.62 -10.11
C GLY A 348 22.79 -19.11 -10.54
N ARG A 349 22.10 -18.37 -11.42
CA ARG A 349 20.75 -18.66 -11.94
C ARG A 349 20.53 -17.96 -13.30
N PRO A 350 19.48 -18.34 -14.05
CA PRO A 350 18.96 -17.54 -15.15
C PRO A 350 18.56 -16.11 -14.71
N ARG A 351 18.54 -15.20 -15.68
CA ARG A 351 17.98 -13.86 -15.51
C ARG A 351 16.45 -13.95 -15.47
N ILE A 352 15.82 -13.19 -14.58
CA ILE A 352 14.36 -13.15 -14.47
C ILE A 352 13.81 -12.11 -15.46
N ASP A 353 12.73 -12.43 -16.18
CA ASP A 353 12.06 -11.47 -17.07
C ASP A 353 11.25 -10.47 -16.24
N VAL A 354 11.85 -9.32 -15.92
CA VAL A 354 11.25 -8.34 -15.02
C VAL A 354 10.47 -7.28 -15.81
N THR A 355 9.26 -7.01 -15.34
CA THR A 355 8.41 -5.89 -15.75
C THR A 355 8.16 -5.00 -14.54
N LEU A 356 8.46 -3.71 -14.65
CA LEU A 356 8.20 -2.73 -13.61
C LEU A 356 6.84 -2.09 -13.84
N ARG A 357 5.97 -2.14 -12.85
CA ARG A 357 4.78 -1.29 -12.79
C ARG A 357 5.05 -0.18 -11.78
N VAL A 358 5.23 1.05 -12.24
CA VAL A 358 5.59 2.20 -11.40
C VAL A 358 4.36 3.06 -11.10
N SER A 359 4.28 3.57 -9.87
CA SER A 359 3.29 4.59 -9.50
C SER A 359 3.52 5.92 -10.23
N GLY A 360 2.48 6.76 -10.33
CA GLY A 360 2.60 8.11 -10.90
C GLY A 360 3.59 8.99 -10.13
N LEU A 361 3.65 8.83 -8.80
CA LEU A 361 4.65 9.51 -7.98
C LEU A 361 6.07 9.03 -8.29
N PHE A 362 6.27 7.72 -8.48
CA PHE A 362 7.59 7.19 -8.88
C PHE A 362 8.04 7.79 -10.21
N ARG A 363 7.16 7.81 -11.22
CA ARG A 363 7.42 8.44 -12.54
C ARG A 363 7.89 9.89 -12.39
N ASP A 364 7.24 10.67 -11.53
CA ASP A 364 7.49 12.10 -11.41
C ASP A 364 8.71 12.45 -10.54
N ILE A 365 9.00 11.65 -9.51
CA ILE A 365 10.15 11.87 -8.62
C ILE A 365 11.43 11.25 -9.18
N PHE A 366 11.32 10.10 -9.84
CA PHE A 366 12.44 9.28 -10.30
C PHE A 366 12.42 8.99 -11.82
N PRO A 367 12.21 9.98 -12.70
CA PRO A 367 12.09 9.74 -14.14
C PRO A 367 13.35 9.08 -14.74
N GLY A 368 14.53 9.32 -14.15
CA GLY A 368 15.78 8.70 -14.59
C GLY A 368 15.88 7.19 -14.32
N LEU A 369 15.18 6.66 -13.31
CA LEU A 369 15.27 5.24 -12.95
C LEU A 369 14.55 4.34 -13.95
N ALA A 370 13.43 4.80 -14.49
CA ALA A 370 12.72 4.09 -15.54
C ALA A 370 13.60 3.91 -16.80
N GLY A 371 14.21 5.01 -17.27
CA GLY A 371 15.15 4.96 -18.39
C GLY A 371 16.41 4.14 -18.09
N LEU A 372 16.90 4.16 -16.84
CA LEU A 372 18.03 3.34 -16.42
C LEU A 372 17.73 1.83 -16.52
N PHE A 373 16.51 1.42 -16.17
CA PHE A 373 16.09 0.02 -16.27
C PHE A 373 15.98 -0.43 -17.74
N GLU A 374 15.38 0.39 -18.60
CA GLU A 374 15.30 0.10 -20.04
C GLU A 374 16.69 0.02 -20.69
N LEU A 375 17.62 0.92 -20.32
CA LEU A 375 19.02 0.84 -20.76
C LEU A 375 19.67 -0.48 -20.33
N GLY A 376 19.41 -0.93 -19.10
CA GLY A 376 19.86 -2.22 -18.62
C GLY A 376 19.27 -3.37 -19.43
N ALA A 377 17.96 -3.34 -19.72
CA ALA A 377 17.30 -4.34 -20.54
C ALA A 377 17.87 -4.41 -21.97
N GLU A 378 18.22 -3.27 -22.57
CA GLU A 378 18.91 -3.23 -23.86
C GLU A 378 20.30 -3.87 -23.80
N ALA A 379 21.06 -3.61 -22.73
CA ALA A 379 22.36 -4.23 -22.51
C ALA A 379 22.25 -5.75 -22.33
N LEU A 380 21.22 -6.23 -21.63
CA LEU A 380 20.93 -7.66 -21.50
C LEU A 380 20.55 -8.29 -22.85
N ALA A 381 19.76 -7.61 -23.67
CA ALA A 381 19.36 -8.07 -24.99
C ALA A 381 20.51 -8.11 -26.02
N ALA A 382 21.66 -7.51 -25.70
CA ALA A 382 22.87 -7.53 -26.52
C ALA A 382 23.89 -8.60 -26.06
N ARG A 383 23.58 -9.38 -25.03
CA ARG A 383 24.48 -10.43 -24.52
C ARG A 383 24.50 -11.66 -25.41
N GLU A 384 25.68 -12.28 -25.52
CA GLU A 384 25.85 -13.61 -26.10
C GLU A 384 25.56 -14.67 -25.03
N GLU A 385 24.28 -14.93 -24.79
CA GLU A 385 23.76 -15.91 -23.81
C GLU A 385 22.69 -16.80 -24.47
N THR A 386 22.27 -17.89 -23.82
CA THR A 386 21.16 -18.70 -24.35
C THR A 386 19.82 -18.05 -24.00
N ALA A 387 18.77 -18.33 -24.78
CA ALA A 387 17.42 -17.85 -24.46
C ALA A 387 16.86 -18.44 -23.16
N ALA A 388 17.38 -19.60 -22.71
CA ALA A 388 17.01 -20.20 -21.43
C ALA A 388 17.62 -19.44 -20.24
N ASP A 389 18.85 -18.93 -20.39
CA ASP A 389 19.54 -18.17 -19.36
C ASP A 389 19.17 -16.67 -19.38
N ASN A 390 18.76 -16.16 -20.54
CA ASN A 390 18.48 -14.75 -20.76
C ASN A 390 17.20 -14.52 -21.60
N PRO A 391 16.07 -14.23 -20.95
CA PRO A 391 14.80 -13.96 -21.64
C PRO A 391 14.78 -12.61 -22.38
N TYR A 392 15.76 -11.73 -22.16
CA TYR A 392 15.83 -10.41 -22.80
C TYR A 392 16.23 -10.49 -24.28
N LEU A 393 16.74 -11.64 -24.74
CA LEU A 393 17.09 -11.88 -26.15
C LEU A 393 15.84 -12.00 -27.05
N SER A 394 14.72 -12.44 -26.49
CA SER A 394 13.52 -12.80 -27.26
C SER A 394 12.61 -11.61 -27.58
N SER A 395 12.71 -10.50 -26.84
CA SER A 395 11.83 -9.35 -27.03
C SER A 395 12.46 -8.05 -26.54
N ARG A 396 12.40 -7.02 -27.40
CA ARG A 396 12.72 -5.62 -27.06
C ARG A 396 11.48 -4.80 -26.70
N ALA A 397 10.35 -5.45 -26.39
CA ALA A 397 9.18 -4.73 -25.91
C ALA A 397 9.47 -4.04 -24.57
N PRO A 398 8.89 -2.85 -24.31
CA PRO A 398 9.11 -2.10 -23.07
C PRO A 398 8.83 -2.93 -21.82
N ARG A 399 9.45 -2.51 -20.72
CA ARG A 399 9.39 -3.19 -19.41
C ARG A 399 8.94 -2.28 -18.29
N VAL A 400 8.98 -0.97 -18.47
CA VAL A 400 8.52 -0.01 -17.45
C VAL A 400 7.19 0.60 -17.85
N PHE A 401 6.17 0.33 -17.05
CA PHE A 401 4.79 0.70 -17.26
C PHE A 401 4.23 1.46 -16.06
N GLY A 402 3.27 2.35 -16.25
CA GLY A 402 2.64 3.12 -15.18
C GLY A 402 1.41 3.90 -15.65
N PRO A 403 0.91 4.83 -14.81
CA PRO A 403 -0.21 5.67 -15.20
C PRO A 403 0.21 6.73 -16.22
N ARG A 404 -0.79 7.23 -16.97
CA ARG A 404 -0.65 8.35 -17.89
C ARG A 404 0.03 9.55 -17.21
N PRO A 405 0.97 10.26 -17.86
CA PRO A 405 1.51 11.51 -17.34
C PRO A 405 0.41 12.49 -16.91
N GLY A 406 0.52 12.99 -15.68
CA GLY A 406 -0.50 13.84 -15.05
C GLY A 406 -1.60 13.09 -14.28
N SER A 407 -1.67 11.76 -14.40
CA SER A 407 -2.59 10.92 -13.62
C SER A 407 -1.82 10.08 -12.60
N TYR A 408 -2.49 9.76 -11.49
CA TYR A 408 -2.01 8.93 -10.39
C TYR A 408 -3.12 7.94 -9.98
N GLY A 409 -2.77 6.92 -9.20
CA GLY A 409 -3.69 5.82 -8.86
C GLY A 409 -3.89 4.81 -10.00
N LEU A 410 -4.89 3.94 -9.84
CA LEU A 410 -5.22 2.85 -10.78
C LEU A 410 -6.59 3.00 -11.47
N GLY A 411 -7.35 4.06 -11.15
CA GLY A 411 -8.66 4.29 -11.77
C GLY A 411 -9.73 3.28 -11.36
N MET A 412 -9.59 2.67 -10.17
CA MET A 412 -10.49 1.60 -9.72
C MET A 412 -11.73 2.11 -9.00
N GLY A 413 -11.69 3.32 -8.41
CA GLY A 413 -12.78 3.94 -7.64
C GLY A 413 -13.70 2.96 -6.90
N ASP A 414 -15.02 3.20 -7.02
CA ASP A 414 -16.06 2.37 -6.40
C ASP A 414 -16.17 0.94 -7.00
N VAL A 415 -15.47 0.63 -8.09
CA VAL A 415 -15.53 -0.69 -8.75
C VAL A 415 -14.95 -1.79 -7.84
N ALA A 416 -13.98 -1.44 -6.99
CA ALA A 416 -13.49 -2.35 -5.94
C ALA A 416 -14.59 -2.71 -4.92
N GLY A 417 -15.59 -1.83 -4.76
CA GLY A 417 -16.76 -2.03 -3.91
C GLY A 417 -17.84 -2.94 -4.51
N ASP A 418 -17.86 -3.12 -5.84
CA ASP A 418 -18.72 -4.08 -6.53
C ASP A 418 -18.14 -5.49 -6.42
N LEU A 419 -18.73 -6.28 -5.52
CA LEU A 419 -18.27 -7.63 -5.19
C LEU A 419 -18.64 -8.68 -6.25
N SER A 420 -19.38 -8.32 -7.31
CA SER A 420 -19.78 -9.21 -8.39
C SER A 420 -18.63 -9.60 -9.33
N ASP A 421 -18.86 -10.56 -10.22
CA ASP A 421 -17.88 -10.93 -11.26
C ASP A 421 -17.68 -9.82 -12.30
N ALA A 422 -18.74 -9.07 -12.59
CA ALA A 422 -18.65 -7.89 -13.45
C ALA A 422 -17.77 -6.81 -12.79
N GLY A 423 -17.91 -6.60 -11.48
CA GLY A 423 -17.04 -5.72 -10.69
C GLY A 423 -15.57 -6.12 -10.76
N ARG A 424 -15.27 -7.42 -10.56
CA ARG A 424 -13.89 -7.93 -10.69
C ARG A 424 -13.32 -7.72 -12.10
N GLN A 425 -14.13 -7.98 -13.14
CA GLN A 425 -13.71 -7.76 -14.52
C GLN A 425 -13.43 -6.27 -14.80
N ALA A 426 -14.32 -5.39 -14.34
CA ALA A 426 -14.16 -3.95 -14.48
C ALA A 426 -12.92 -3.45 -13.73
N ALA A 427 -12.64 -3.95 -12.53
CA ALA A 427 -11.43 -3.62 -11.78
C ALA A 427 -10.15 -4.08 -12.51
N GLY A 428 -10.17 -5.27 -13.12
CA GLY A 428 -9.06 -5.75 -13.95
C GLY A 428 -8.82 -4.87 -15.18
N LEU A 429 -9.89 -4.43 -15.86
CA LEU A 429 -9.79 -3.50 -16.99
C LEU A 429 -9.28 -2.12 -16.58
N ALA A 430 -9.73 -1.63 -15.42
CA ALA A 430 -9.26 -0.38 -14.81
C ALA A 430 -7.76 -0.46 -14.48
N TRP A 431 -7.30 -1.53 -13.83
CA TRP A 431 -5.88 -1.73 -13.53
C TRP A 431 -5.01 -1.61 -14.77
N LEU A 432 -5.42 -2.27 -15.86
CA LEU A 432 -4.67 -2.24 -17.11
C LEU A 432 -4.70 -0.83 -17.73
N ALA A 433 -5.83 -0.12 -17.70
CA ALA A 433 -5.93 1.26 -18.19
C ALA A 433 -5.08 2.24 -17.37
N GLY A 434 -5.01 2.02 -16.04
CA GLY A 434 -4.15 2.75 -15.12
C GLY A 434 -2.66 2.37 -15.19
N SER A 435 -2.29 1.37 -16.00
CA SER A 435 -0.91 0.87 -16.11
C SER A 435 -0.36 0.83 -17.55
N GLU A 436 -1.16 1.09 -18.58
CA GLU A 436 -0.78 0.85 -19.99
C GLU A 436 0.16 1.90 -20.61
N TRP A 437 0.76 2.79 -19.83
CA TRP A 437 1.67 3.81 -20.34
C TRP A 437 3.12 3.41 -20.08
N VAL A 438 3.90 3.31 -21.16
CA VAL A 438 5.34 3.14 -21.10
C VAL A 438 5.97 4.38 -20.49
N VAL A 439 6.86 4.17 -19.52
CA VAL A 439 7.58 5.24 -18.82
C VAL A 439 9.02 5.29 -19.34
N ASP A 440 9.21 5.99 -20.45
CA ASP A 440 10.50 6.17 -21.15
C ASP A 440 10.92 7.65 -21.27
N GLY A 441 10.22 8.55 -20.58
CA GLY A 441 10.45 9.99 -20.62
C GLY A 441 9.27 10.80 -20.10
N ALA A 442 9.22 12.09 -20.45
CA ALA A 442 8.22 13.02 -19.93
C ALA A 442 6.81 12.87 -20.54
N GLU A 443 6.71 12.48 -21.82
CA GLU A 443 5.42 12.43 -22.52
C GLU A 443 4.73 11.07 -22.42
N GLY A 444 5.50 10.00 -22.19
CA GLY A 444 5.04 8.61 -22.12
C GLY A 444 4.34 8.12 -23.40
N ARG A 445 4.27 6.81 -23.60
CA ARG A 445 3.55 6.24 -24.75
C ARG A 445 2.56 5.18 -24.30
N ARG A 446 1.31 5.31 -24.71
CA ARG A 446 0.29 4.28 -24.49
C ARG A 446 0.62 3.02 -25.30
N ASP A 447 0.79 1.88 -24.63
CA ASP A 447 1.07 0.59 -25.26
C ASP A 447 0.44 -0.57 -24.47
N ARG A 448 -0.88 -0.68 -24.60
CA ARG A 448 -1.68 -1.72 -23.94
C ARG A 448 -1.28 -3.13 -24.35
N ALA A 449 -1.01 -3.35 -25.64
CA ALA A 449 -0.65 -4.66 -26.16
C ALA A 449 0.68 -5.15 -25.59
N ALA A 450 1.68 -4.26 -25.42
CA ALA A 450 2.93 -4.62 -24.79
C ALA A 450 2.73 -5.01 -23.31
N LEU A 451 1.91 -4.27 -22.55
CA LEU A 451 1.59 -4.62 -21.17
C LEU A 451 0.91 -6.00 -21.07
N GLU A 452 -0.10 -6.27 -21.89
CA GLU A 452 -0.82 -7.55 -21.90
C GLU A 452 0.10 -8.72 -22.24
N SER A 453 1.03 -8.53 -23.19
CA SER A 453 2.07 -9.52 -23.52
C SER A 453 2.99 -9.82 -22.33
N ARG A 454 3.39 -8.79 -21.57
CA ARG A 454 4.20 -8.95 -20.35
C ARG A 454 3.44 -9.68 -19.26
N LEU A 455 2.16 -9.38 -19.06
CA LEU A 455 1.32 -10.14 -18.14
C LEU A 455 1.22 -11.60 -18.57
N ALA A 456 1.02 -11.90 -19.85
CA ALA A 456 0.96 -13.28 -20.34
C ALA A 456 2.26 -14.06 -20.07
N GLY A 457 3.42 -13.38 -20.13
CA GLY A 457 4.73 -13.98 -19.82
C GLY A 457 5.07 -14.07 -18.33
N ALA A 458 4.39 -13.30 -17.48
CA ALA A 458 4.64 -13.31 -16.04
C ALA A 458 3.92 -14.46 -15.34
N ASP A 459 4.65 -15.19 -14.50
CA ASP A 459 4.14 -16.25 -13.61
C ASP A 459 4.15 -15.83 -12.14
N ALA A 460 4.73 -14.66 -11.82
CA ALA A 460 4.68 -14.06 -10.50
C ALA A 460 4.45 -12.54 -10.54
N VAL A 461 3.88 -12.04 -9.44
CA VAL A 461 3.80 -10.60 -9.13
C VAL A 461 4.32 -10.38 -7.71
N VAL A 462 5.01 -9.27 -7.48
CA VAL A 462 5.52 -8.91 -6.15
C VAL A 462 5.27 -7.44 -5.83
N HIS A 463 4.87 -7.19 -4.59
CA HIS A 463 4.82 -5.87 -3.99
C HIS A 463 5.63 -5.86 -2.71
N VAL A 464 6.39 -4.78 -2.49
CA VAL A 464 7.28 -4.62 -1.33
C VAL A 464 6.64 -3.66 -0.33
N GLN A 465 6.52 -4.09 0.93
CA GLN A 465 6.07 -3.25 2.05
C GLN A 465 7.26 -2.93 2.96
N ASP A 466 7.56 -1.64 3.17
CA ASP A 466 8.73 -1.19 3.91
C ASP A 466 8.44 -0.66 5.33
N LEU A 467 7.17 -0.48 5.68
CA LEU A 467 6.74 0.10 6.95
C LEU A 467 6.22 -0.96 7.92
N ALA A 468 6.57 -0.82 9.20
CA ALA A 468 5.99 -1.62 10.28
C ALA A 468 4.72 -0.96 10.84
N GLU A 469 4.54 0.33 10.58
CA GLU A 469 3.39 1.15 10.98
C GLU A 469 2.19 0.98 10.06
N THR A 470 2.39 0.34 8.91
CA THR A 470 1.36 0.11 7.90
C THR A 470 1.25 -1.38 7.62
N ASP A 471 0.04 -1.87 7.37
CA ASP A 471 -0.20 -3.19 6.80
C ASP A 471 -1.19 -3.12 5.64
N LEU A 472 -1.36 -4.24 4.93
CA LEU A 472 -2.11 -4.27 3.68
C LEU A 472 -3.63 -3.99 3.82
N LEU A 473 -4.25 -4.02 5.01
CA LEU A 473 -5.67 -3.63 5.16
C LEU A 473 -5.85 -2.23 5.74
N MET A 474 -4.80 -1.42 5.81
CA MET A 474 -4.92 -0.02 6.25
C MET A 474 -5.33 0.93 5.13
N ALA A 475 -5.12 0.56 3.86
CA ALA A 475 -5.48 1.38 2.72
C ALA A 475 -5.96 0.55 1.52
N PRO A 476 -6.92 1.07 0.73
CA PRO A 476 -7.43 0.38 -0.46
C PRO A 476 -6.35 0.22 -1.55
N ASP A 477 -5.35 1.10 -1.58
CA ASP A 477 -4.23 1.08 -2.53
C ASP A 477 -3.50 -0.27 -2.52
N PHE A 478 -3.35 -0.92 -1.37
CA PHE A 478 -2.71 -2.23 -1.30
C PHE A 478 -3.49 -3.28 -2.08
N ALA A 479 -4.82 -3.32 -1.97
CA ALA A 479 -5.66 -4.24 -2.73
C ALA A 479 -5.60 -3.90 -4.22
N ALA A 480 -5.75 -2.63 -4.57
CA ALA A 480 -5.70 -2.17 -5.96
C ALA A 480 -4.38 -2.55 -6.65
N HIS A 481 -3.24 -2.41 -5.96
CA HIS A 481 -1.94 -2.71 -6.52
C HIS A 481 -1.57 -4.20 -6.48
N GLN A 482 -1.77 -4.88 -5.34
CA GLN A 482 -1.35 -6.28 -5.17
C GLN A 482 -2.33 -7.27 -5.80
N ALA A 483 -3.63 -7.02 -5.66
CA ALA A 483 -4.67 -7.92 -6.15
C ALA A 483 -5.26 -7.46 -7.49
N GLY A 484 -5.19 -6.17 -7.82
CA GLY A 484 -5.69 -5.66 -9.09
C GLY A 484 -4.99 -6.24 -10.33
N VAL A 485 -3.68 -6.52 -10.24
CA VAL A 485 -2.97 -7.23 -11.30
C VAL A 485 -3.51 -8.65 -11.52
N LEU A 486 -3.96 -9.32 -10.46
CA LEU A 486 -4.59 -10.66 -10.56
C LEU A 486 -5.96 -10.55 -11.22
N ALA A 487 -6.74 -9.52 -10.88
CA ALA A 487 -8.00 -9.23 -11.57
C ALA A 487 -7.79 -8.89 -13.05
N ALA A 488 -6.72 -8.15 -13.39
CA ALA A 488 -6.33 -7.86 -14.76
C ALA A 488 -6.00 -9.12 -15.55
N ARG A 489 -5.19 -10.03 -14.98
CA ARG A 489 -4.88 -11.33 -15.57
C ARG A 489 -6.14 -12.15 -15.82
N ALA A 490 -7.04 -12.21 -14.84
CA ALA A 490 -8.31 -12.91 -14.98
C ALA A 490 -9.20 -12.30 -16.07
N ALA A 491 -9.23 -10.96 -16.19
CA ALA A 491 -9.96 -10.26 -17.26
C ALA A 491 -9.39 -10.57 -18.66
N LEU A 492 -8.10 -10.90 -18.76
CA LEU A 492 -7.44 -11.34 -19.98
C LEU A 492 -7.55 -12.87 -20.22
N GLY A 493 -8.18 -13.62 -19.30
CA GLY A 493 -8.26 -15.08 -19.37
C GLY A 493 -6.91 -15.79 -19.16
N LEU A 494 -5.95 -15.12 -18.52
CA LEU A 494 -4.65 -15.69 -18.21
C LEU A 494 -4.72 -16.59 -16.96
N PRO A 495 -3.86 -17.62 -16.86
CA PRO A 495 -3.72 -18.39 -15.63
C PRO A 495 -3.32 -17.53 -14.44
N ASP A 496 -3.68 -17.98 -13.24
CA ASP A 496 -3.25 -17.35 -11.99
C ASP A 496 -1.72 -17.29 -11.92
N ALA A 497 -1.22 -16.20 -11.33
CA ALA A 497 0.20 -16.01 -11.04
C ALA A 497 0.43 -16.07 -9.53
N ALA A 498 1.64 -16.46 -9.12
CA ALA A 498 2.04 -16.40 -7.74
C ALA A 498 2.09 -14.93 -7.27
N ALA A 499 1.28 -14.58 -6.28
CA ALA A 499 1.25 -13.23 -5.72
C ALA A 499 2.06 -13.18 -4.43
N TRP A 500 3.14 -12.40 -4.44
CA TRP A 500 4.07 -12.26 -3.33
C TRP A 500 3.94 -10.90 -2.65
N HIS A 501 3.84 -10.95 -1.33
CA HIS A 501 4.06 -9.80 -0.46
C HIS A 501 5.46 -9.92 0.14
N LEU A 502 6.32 -8.93 -0.13
CA LEU A 502 7.68 -8.88 0.41
C LEU A 502 7.76 -7.83 1.52
N ASP A 503 7.77 -8.30 2.76
CA ASP A 503 7.91 -7.46 3.95
C ASP A 503 9.39 -7.14 4.17
N SER A 504 9.75 -5.86 4.01
CA SER A 504 11.07 -5.28 4.25
C SER A 504 11.07 -4.29 5.41
N SER A 505 10.03 -4.31 6.26
CA SER A 505 9.93 -3.47 7.45
C SER A 505 11.02 -3.79 8.48
N ARG A 506 11.54 -5.02 8.45
CA ARG A 506 12.71 -5.47 9.21
C ARG A 506 13.89 -5.68 8.27
N VAL A 507 14.73 -4.64 8.18
CA VAL A 507 15.84 -4.54 7.22
C VAL A 507 16.76 -5.77 7.20
N GLU A 508 17.08 -6.35 8.36
CA GLU A 508 18.01 -7.50 8.43
C GLU A 508 17.36 -8.86 8.18
N ALA A 509 16.02 -8.92 8.15
CA ALA A 509 15.28 -10.18 8.00
C ALA A 509 14.03 -9.96 7.15
N PRO A 510 14.18 -9.63 5.85
CA PRO A 510 13.04 -9.52 4.95
C PRO A 510 12.31 -10.87 4.82
N ARG A 511 11.02 -10.81 4.53
CA ARG A 511 10.15 -11.99 4.43
C ARG A 511 9.26 -11.92 3.20
N ALA A 512 9.45 -12.87 2.28
CA ALA A 512 8.52 -13.09 1.19
C ALA A 512 7.41 -14.06 1.63
N ARG A 513 6.15 -13.64 1.51
CA ARG A 513 4.97 -14.46 1.82
C ARG A 513 4.03 -14.49 0.61
N PRO A 514 3.34 -15.62 0.37
CA PRO A 514 2.18 -15.60 -0.51
C PRO A 514 1.16 -14.58 0.00
N LEU A 515 0.51 -13.85 -0.90
CA LEU A 515 -0.43 -12.78 -0.56
C LEU A 515 -1.55 -13.26 0.39
N GLY A 516 -2.08 -14.47 0.16
CA GLY A 516 -3.10 -15.06 1.04
C GLY A 516 -2.61 -15.27 2.48
N ALA A 517 -1.36 -15.72 2.65
CA ALA A 517 -0.75 -15.90 3.97
C ALA A 517 -0.53 -14.55 4.67
N GLU A 518 -0.15 -13.52 3.94
CA GLU A 518 -0.01 -12.17 4.50
C GLU A 518 -1.37 -11.58 4.92
N ILE A 519 -2.43 -11.74 4.10
CA ILE A 519 -3.80 -11.34 4.48
C ILE A 519 -4.22 -12.04 5.77
N ALA A 520 -4.00 -13.34 5.87
CA ALA A 520 -4.30 -14.10 7.08
C ALA A 520 -3.48 -13.63 8.29
N ARG A 521 -2.18 -13.36 8.12
CA ARG A 521 -1.30 -12.83 9.17
C ARG A 521 -1.88 -11.53 9.73
N VAL A 522 -2.22 -10.59 8.85
CA VAL A 522 -2.73 -9.28 9.22
C VAL A 522 -4.10 -9.37 9.89
N VAL A 523 -5.00 -10.23 9.39
CA VAL A 523 -6.30 -10.46 10.03
C VAL A 523 -6.11 -10.99 11.45
N ARG A 524 -5.29 -12.03 11.64
CA ARG A 524 -5.10 -12.67 12.94
C ARG A 524 -4.31 -11.81 13.93
N ALA A 525 -3.25 -11.15 13.48
CA ALA A 525 -2.36 -10.41 14.36
C ALA A 525 -2.92 -9.03 14.77
N ARG A 526 -3.74 -8.42 13.89
CA ARG A 526 -4.19 -7.02 14.06
C ARG A 526 -5.70 -6.88 13.93
N ALA A 527 -6.30 -7.24 12.80
CA ALA A 527 -7.71 -6.93 12.56
C ALA A 527 -8.66 -7.60 13.57
N ALA A 528 -8.41 -8.88 13.88
CA ALA A 528 -9.17 -9.65 14.86
C ALA A 528 -8.64 -9.51 16.29
N ASN A 529 -7.60 -8.70 16.50
CA ASN A 529 -6.99 -8.54 17.81
C ASN A 529 -7.83 -7.60 18.69
N PRO A 530 -8.28 -8.03 19.88
CA PRO A 530 -9.11 -7.20 20.75
C PRO A 530 -8.39 -5.93 21.24
N ASP A 531 -7.07 -5.98 21.40
CA ASP A 531 -6.25 -4.83 21.83
C ASP A 531 -6.19 -3.76 20.74
N TRP A 532 -6.17 -4.17 19.46
CA TRP A 532 -6.23 -3.22 18.34
C TRP A 532 -7.57 -2.47 18.32
N ALA A 533 -8.69 -3.20 18.45
CA ALA A 533 -10.02 -2.58 18.51
C ALA A 533 -10.12 -1.64 19.74
N ALA A 534 -9.62 -2.06 20.91
CA ALA A 534 -9.55 -1.20 22.10
C ALA A 534 -8.70 0.05 21.86
N GLY A 535 -7.60 -0.08 21.10
CA GLY A 535 -6.77 1.01 20.61
C GLY A 535 -7.57 2.03 19.81
N MET A 536 -8.29 1.57 18.79
CA MET A 536 -9.15 2.42 17.97
C MET A 536 -10.27 3.09 18.77
N MET A 537 -10.89 2.38 19.70
CA MET A 537 -11.99 2.90 20.52
C MET A 537 -11.61 4.12 21.38
N ARG A 538 -10.32 4.35 21.64
CA ARG A 538 -9.86 5.58 22.32
C ARG A 538 -9.93 6.84 21.46
N HIS A 539 -10.25 6.72 20.17
CA HIS A 539 -10.23 7.82 19.19
C HIS A 539 -11.60 8.13 18.56
N GLY A 540 -12.70 7.78 19.23
CA GLY A 540 -14.07 8.19 18.89
C GLY A 540 -14.42 7.98 17.41
N PHE A 541 -14.92 9.04 16.77
CA PHE A 541 -15.33 9.01 15.36
C PHE A 541 -14.29 8.39 14.40
N ARG A 542 -13.02 8.82 14.50
CA ARG A 542 -11.97 8.33 13.58
C ARG A 542 -11.62 6.88 13.88
N GLY A 543 -11.55 6.49 15.15
CA GLY A 543 -11.37 5.10 15.54
C GLY A 543 -12.43 4.17 14.97
N GLY A 544 -13.71 4.58 15.03
CA GLY A 544 -14.80 3.83 14.41
C GLY A 544 -14.67 3.72 12.88
N ALA A 545 -14.16 4.76 12.22
CA ALA A 545 -13.91 4.74 10.78
C ALA A 545 -12.81 3.76 10.38
N GLU A 546 -11.72 3.64 11.16
CA GLU A 546 -10.64 2.65 10.91
C GLU A 546 -11.13 1.21 11.02
N ILE A 547 -12.03 0.94 11.97
CA ILE A 547 -12.68 -0.38 12.11
C ILE A 547 -13.49 -0.69 10.85
N ALA A 548 -14.37 0.22 10.39
CA ALA A 548 -15.14 -0.03 9.18
C ALA A 548 -14.25 -0.19 7.93
N ALA A 549 -13.25 0.70 7.76
CA ALA A 549 -12.35 0.69 6.60
C ALA A 549 -11.52 -0.60 6.50
N THR A 550 -11.12 -1.20 7.63
CA THR A 550 -10.41 -2.48 7.64
C THR A 550 -11.21 -3.59 6.94
N LEU A 551 -12.54 -3.66 7.18
CA LEU A 551 -13.39 -4.64 6.49
C LEU A 551 -13.54 -4.33 5.01
N ASP A 552 -13.70 -3.06 4.65
CA ASP A 552 -13.78 -2.64 3.24
C ASP A 552 -12.52 -3.07 2.47
N ASN A 553 -11.33 -2.86 3.05
CA ASN A 553 -10.06 -3.28 2.45
C ASN A 553 -9.94 -4.80 2.34
N LEU A 554 -10.36 -5.56 3.36
CA LEU A 554 -10.41 -7.03 3.30
C LEU A 554 -11.38 -7.53 2.22
N ALA A 555 -12.54 -6.87 2.08
CA ALA A 555 -13.51 -7.19 1.05
C ALA A 555 -12.97 -6.90 -0.36
N ALA A 556 -12.19 -5.82 -0.55
CA ALA A 556 -11.52 -5.52 -1.81
C ALA A 556 -10.51 -6.63 -2.18
N PHE A 557 -9.72 -7.13 -1.23
CA PHE A 557 -8.86 -8.30 -1.49
C PHE A 557 -9.70 -9.52 -1.91
N ALA A 558 -10.78 -9.84 -1.20
CA ALA A 558 -11.62 -10.97 -1.56
C ALA A 558 -12.28 -10.82 -2.94
N GLN A 559 -12.64 -9.59 -3.31
CA GLN A 559 -13.22 -9.26 -4.61
C GLN A 559 -12.21 -9.45 -5.74
N LEU A 560 -10.99 -8.95 -5.58
CA LEU A 560 -9.95 -8.98 -6.61
C LEU A 560 -9.27 -10.35 -6.74
N THR A 561 -8.95 -11.00 -5.61
CA THR A 561 -8.22 -12.28 -5.60
C THR A 561 -9.13 -13.50 -5.71
N ARG A 562 -10.38 -13.43 -5.22
CA ARG A 562 -11.28 -14.58 -5.03
C ARG A 562 -10.71 -15.72 -4.19
N SER A 563 -9.64 -15.45 -3.43
CA SER A 563 -8.88 -16.47 -2.67
C SER A 563 -8.82 -16.22 -1.17
N VAL A 564 -9.50 -15.19 -0.66
CA VAL A 564 -9.58 -14.91 0.78
C VAL A 564 -10.51 -15.94 1.45
N PRO A 565 -10.02 -16.77 2.38
CA PRO A 565 -10.85 -17.77 3.04
C PRO A 565 -11.97 -17.17 3.90
N GLY A 566 -13.12 -17.87 3.95
CA GLY A 566 -14.30 -17.41 4.68
C GLY A 566 -14.08 -17.24 6.19
N HIS A 567 -13.24 -18.06 6.81
CA HIS A 567 -12.98 -18.00 8.25
C HIS A 567 -12.28 -16.70 8.68
N LEU A 568 -11.55 -16.03 7.78
CA LEU A 568 -10.95 -14.73 8.08
C LEU A 568 -12.02 -13.65 8.30
N PHE A 569 -13.14 -13.74 7.59
CA PHE A 569 -14.30 -12.88 7.83
C PHE A 569 -15.03 -13.26 9.11
N ASP A 570 -15.09 -14.54 9.47
CA ASP A 570 -15.65 -14.97 10.74
C ASP A 570 -14.85 -14.39 11.91
N LEU A 571 -13.51 -14.47 11.87
CA LEU A 571 -12.63 -13.87 12.87
C LEU A 571 -12.87 -12.36 13.02
N TYR A 572 -12.96 -11.63 11.90
CA TYR A 572 -13.19 -10.19 11.95
C TYR A 572 -14.60 -9.82 12.41
N HIS A 573 -15.61 -10.61 12.02
CA HIS A 573 -16.98 -10.43 12.50
C HIS A 573 -17.06 -10.64 14.01
N GLU A 574 -16.47 -11.72 14.53
CA GLU A 574 -16.40 -12.00 15.97
C GLU A 574 -15.68 -10.89 16.73
N ALA A 575 -14.57 -10.39 16.20
CA ALA A 575 -13.81 -9.30 16.81
C ALA A 575 -14.49 -7.92 16.73
N THR A 576 -15.57 -7.78 15.96
CA THR A 576 -16.31 -6.52 15.79
C THR A 576 -17.78 -6.66 16.17
N LEU A 577 -18.66 -7.06 15.23
CA LEU A 577 -20.10 -7.22 15.46
C LEU A 577 -20.44 -8.32 16.48
N GLY A 578 -19.51 -9.23 16.76
CA GLY A 578 -19.62 -10.22 17.83
C GLY A 578 -19.35 -9.69 19.24
N ARG A 579 -18.87 -8.44 19.38
CA ARG A 579 -18.52 -7.80 20.65
C ARG A 579 -19.45 -6.63 20.94
N ASP A 580 -20.31 -6.79 21.94
CA ASP A 580 -21.32 -5.78 22.32
C ASP A 580 -20.69 -4.42 22.65
N GLU A 581 -19.50 -4.41 23.25
CA GLU A 581 -18.78 -3.17 23.58
C GLU A 581 -18.29 -2.41 22.34
N VAL A 582 -17.90 -3.12 21.27
CA VAL A 582 -17.49 -2.49 20.01
C VAL A 582 -18.70 -1.94 19.29
N VAL A 583 -19.81 -2.69 19.27
CA VAL A 583 -21.08 -2.25 18.68
C VAL A 583 -21.62 -1.01 19.40
N ALA A 584 -21.65 -1.03 20.74
CA ALA A 584 -22.10 0.11 21.53
C ALA A 584 -21.23 1.35 21.32
N PHE A 585 -19.91 1.18 21.23
CA PHE A 585 -18.99 2.25 20.87
C PHE A 585 -19.28 2.84 19.48
N LEU A 586 -19.40 1.99 18.46
CA LEU A 586 -19.67 2.47 17.11
C LEU A 586 -21.03 3.18 17.01
N ASP A 587 -22.07 2.67 17.67
CA ASP A 587 -23.39 3.32 17.69
C ASP A 587 -23.33 4.73 18.32
N ALA A 588 -22.54 4.89 19.39
CA ALA A 588 -22.38 6.16 20.09
C ALA A 588 -21.48 7.16 19.35
N GLU A 589 -20.32 6.71 18.86
CA GLU A 589 -19.24 7.58 18.36
C GLU A 589 -19.25 7.75 16.84
N ASN A 590 -19.71 6.73 16.09
CA ASN A 590 -19.77 6.75 14.64
C ASN A 590 -20.83 5.78 14.06
N PRO A 591 -22.14 6.10 14.18
CA PRO A 591 -23.21 5.22 13.73
C PRO A 591 -23.18 4.95 12.21
N GLN A 592 -22.55 5.84 11.43
CA GLN A 592 -22.33 5.62 10.00
C GLN A 592 -21.32 4.50 9.76
N ALA A 593 -20.22 4.46 10.52
CA ALA A 593 -19.26 3.34 10.45
C ALA A 593 -19.91 2.01 10.86
N LEU A 594 -20.78 2.00 11.88
CA LEU A 594 -21.54 0.79 12.24
C LEU A 594 -22.44 0.32 11.09
N ALA A 595 -23.15 1.23 10.44
CA ALA A 595 -24.01 0.93 9.31
C ALA A 595 -23.20 0.40 8.11
N MET A 596 -22.05 1.01 7.81
CA MET A 596 -21.12 0.55 6.77
C MET A 596 -20.60 -0.85 7.06
N LEU A 597 -20.16 -1.10 8.30
CA LEU A 597 -19.64 -2.41 8.72
C LEU A 597 -20.69 -3.52 8.52
N ARG A 598 -21.93 -3.28 8.96
CA ARG A 598 -23.06 -4.21 8.75
C ARG A 598 -23.37 -4.41 7.27
N ALA A 599 -23.49 -3.33 6.52
CA ALA A 599 -23.79 -3.37 5.08
C ALA A 599 -22.71 -4.13 4.30
N ARG A 600 -21.44 -4.00 4.68
CA ARG A 600 -20.34 -4.70 4.01
C ARG A 600 -20.36 -6.21 4.27
N PHE A 601 -20.62 -6.63 5.50
CA PHE A 601 -20.83 -8.05 5.82
C PHE A 601 -22.04 -8.62 5.05
N ASP A 602 -23.13 -7.87 4.93
CA ASP A 602 -24.29 -8.26 4.14
C ASP A 602 -23.96 -8.40 2.64
N ALA A 603 -23.21 -7.44 2.09
CA ALA A 603 -22.75 -7.48 0.71
C ALA A 603 -21.84 -8.68 0.44
N LEU A 604 -20.91 -9.00 1.35
CA LEU A 604 -20.04 -10.18 1.25
C LEU A 604 -20.86 -11.49 1.23
N ARG A 605 -21.92 -11.58 2.04
CA ARG A 605 -22.84 -12.73 2.03
C ARG A 605 -23.63 -12.82 0.73
N ALA A 606 -24.17 -11.70 0.27
CA ALA A 606 -24.95 -11.63 -0.97
C ALA A 606 -24.10 -11.99 -2.20
N ALA A 607 -22.82 -11.59 -2.22
CA ALA A 607 -21.87 -11.92 -3.28
C ALA A 607 -21.32 -13.35 -3.18
N GLY A 608 -21.62 -14.10 -2.12
CA GLY A 608 -21.11 -15.44 -1.89
C GLY A 608 -19.62 -15.51 -1.54
N LEU A 609 -18.98 -14.37 -1.27
CA LEU A 609 -17.58 -14.27 -0.85
C LEU A 609 -17.38 -14.62 0.64
N TRP A 610 -18.46 -14.60 1.43
CA TRP A 610 -18.46 -15.08 2.80
C TRP A 610 -19.75 -15.84 3.11
N ARG A 611 -19.62 -17.01 3.74
CA ARG A 611 -20.75 -17.79 4.29
C ARG A 611 -20.49 -17.98 5.77
N GLY A 612 -21.04 -17.11 6.62
CA GLY A 612 -20.76 -17.15 8.05
C GLY A 612 -21.11 -18.48 8.72
N LEU A 613 -20.34 -18.86 9.75
CA LEU A 613 -20.50 -20.11 10.51
C LEU A 613 -21.89 -20.32 11.12
N ARG A 614 -22.67 -19.26 11.38
CA ARG A 614 -24.06 -19.41 11.85
C ARG A 614 -25.00 -19.92 10.75
N ASN A 615 -24.68 -19.70 9.48
CA ASN A 615 -25.48 -20.19 8.35
C ASN A 615 -25.10 -21.62 7.92
N SER A 616 -24.01 -22.21 8.43
CA SER A 616 -23.68 -23.63 8.20
C SER A 616 -24.49 -24.59 9.09
N THR A 617 -25.21 -24.07 10.09
CA THR A 617 -26.21 -24.83 10.87
C THR A 617 -27.65 -24.67 10.35
N GLY A 618 -27.82 -24.04 9.17
CA GLY A 618 -29.11 -23.73 8.54
C GLY A 618 -29.71 -24.83 7.66
N GLY A 619 -29.52 -26.10 8.04
CA GLY A 619 -30.29 -27.24 7.56
C GLY A 619 -30.79 -28.00 8.79
N GLU A 620 -32.10 -27.95 9.04
CA GLU A 620 -32.81 -28.43 10.22
C GLU A 620 -32.82 -27.49 11.45
N ARG A 621 -33.76 -26.53 11.39
CA ARG A 621 -34.80 -26.45 12.42
C ARG A 621 -36.06 -25.85 11.80
N LEU A 622 -37.16 -26.61 11.95
CA LEU A 622 -38.52 -26.41 11.43
C LEU A 622 -39.10 -25.01 11.69
#